data_AF-A0A661SMU1-F1
#
_entry.id   AF-A0A661SMU1-F1
#
_cell.length_a   1.000
_cell.length_b   1.000
_cell.length_c   1.000
_cell.angle_alpha   90.00
_cell.angle_beta   90.00
_cell.angle_gamma   90.00
#
_symmetry.space_group_name_H-M   'P 1'
#
loop_
_entity.id
_entity.type
_entity.pdbx_description
1 polymer ?
#
loop_
_entity_poly.entity_id
_entity_poly.type
_entity_poly.pdbx_seq_one_letter_code
_entity_poly.pdbx_strand_id
1 'polypeptide(L)'
;MIVSVAFVQKSFRPVLVTLLQYLCLFALLPFAHSSVGSHQPAYEDELLPDAIISLRGENRPRYAIVVEKETQKLMLYEGGSVLRKKYSFPCSTGQGNGKKKRSGDRKTPEGVYFFTKAFKKRELSPIYGNRAFVIDYPNFIDNKSKRDGNNIWLHGSNKPIKPRNSNGCVVMNNSDLEKVAKYIRLNETPIIITQKLNMVRSQDQIADYRSLVDFLEKWKAAFVSGDRSRYRACYTEPLTVQDLLWKTWDELRPRWEQDHVSFNLTLENISLLRANPYVVAIFDEVIHMDHHVRNVGTKKLFIARDGETWKILGEVYQSAKPDRIPGSLLAKAITSMDRLYRDRKSIAELVGKWVDAWSSKDIDRYRRCYAKDFHARGMDLDAWISYKSRLNRRYSSIEVAVEDLRIRQRSDRATATFLQRYRSSGYRSVGVKTLYLKRIGGTWKIHREKWYETRQ
;
A
#
# COMPACT_ATOMS: atom_id res chain seq x y z
N MET A 1 -5.24 -19.51 1.42
CA MET A 1 -5.64 -20.92 1.55
C MET A 1 -4.36 -21.74 1.63
N ILE A 2 -4.17 -22.45 2.75
CA ILE A 2 -3.25 -23.57 3.02
C ILE A 2 -1.87 -23.55 2.31
N VAL A 3 -0.81 -23.22 3.05
CA VAL A 3 0.55 -23.67 2.69
C VAL A 3 0.72 -25.08 3.26
N SER A 4 0.41 -26.09 2.45
CA SER A 4 0.77 -27.49 2.73
C SER A 4 2.23 -27.69 2.34
N VAL A 5 3.14 -27.58 3.30
CA VAL A 5 4.46 -28.22 3.15
C VAL A 5 4.27 -29.68 3.52
N ALA A 6 3.92 -30.50 2.53
CA ALA A 6 3.88 -31.95 2.69
C ALA A 6 5.32 -32.48 2.76
N PHE A 7 5.79 -32.82 3.96
CA PHE A 7 6.94 -33.70 4.10
C PHE A 7 6.46 -35.14 3.89
N VAL A 8 6.74 -35.68 2.70
CA VAL A 8 6.47 -37.08 2.36
C VAL A 8 7.60 -37.96 2.87
N GLN A 9 7.28 -38.91 3.74
CA GLN A 9 8.02 -40.17 3.85
C GLN A 9 7.09 -41.33 3.42
N LYS A 10 7.54 -42.07 2.39
CA LYS A 10 6.82 -43.15 1.70
C LYS A 10 6.55 -44.34 2.62
N SER A 11 5.34 -44.91 2.54
CA SER A 11 5.06 -46.24 1.94
C SER A 11 3.73 -46.83 2.44
N PHE A 12 2.67 -46.81 1.62
CA PHE A 12 1.57 -47.79 1.70
C PHE A 12 0.98 -48.03 0.30
N ARG A 13 0.79 -49.31 -0.03
CA ARG A 13 0.29 -49.85 -1.31
C ARG A 13 -1.24 -49.63 -1.47
N PRO A 14 -1.76 -49.70 -2.71
CA PRO A 14 -3.03 -49.09 -3.10
C PRO A 14 -4.22 -49.99 -2.75
N VAL A 15 -5.33 -49.37 -2.33
CA VAL A 15 -6.66 -49.99 -2.38
C VAL A 15 -7.39 -49.38 -3.57
N LEU A 16 -7.73 -50.27 -4.50
CA LEU A 16 -8.58 -50.03 -5.66
C LEU A 16 -9.96 -49.54 -5.16
N VAL A 17 -10.36 -48.33 -5.52
CA VAL A 17 -11.77 -47.92 -5.45
C VAL A 17 -12.17 -47.40 -6.82
N THR A 18 -13.18 -48.07 -7.35
CA THR A 18 -13.79 -47.97 -8.65
C THR A 18 -14.32 -46.56 -8.95
N LEU A 19 -14.01 -46.09 -10.16
CA LEU A 19 -14.51 -44.88 -10.78
C LEU A 19 -15.97 -45.13 -11.20
N LEU A 20 -16.95 -44.54 -10.50
CA LEU A 20 -18.32 -44.46 -11.01
C LEU A 20 -18.52 -43.12 -11.71
N GLN A 21 -18.74 -43.20 -13.03
CA GLN A 21 -19.14 -42.10 -13.90
C GLN A 21 -20.48 -41.54 -13.43
N TYR A 22 -20.57 -40.23 -13.20
CA TYR A 22 -21.83 -39.51 -13.29
C TYR A 22 -21.82 -38.67 -14.57
N LEU A 23 -22.60 -39.16 -15.54
CA LEU A 23 -23.10 -38.43 -16.69
C LEU A 23 -23.74 -37.12 -16.23
N CYS A 24 -23.25 -36.00 -16.75
CA CYS A 24 -23.97 -34.73 -16.71
C CYS A 24 -25.13 -34.78 -17.71
N LEU A 25 -26.36 -35.03 -17.24
CA LEU A 25 -27.57 -34.61 -17.94
C LEU A 25 -27.91 -33.19 -17.48
N PHE A 26 -27.50 -32.18 -18.25
CA PHE A 26 -28.11 -30.85 -18.16
C PHE A 26 -29.38 -30.88 -18.99
N ALA A 27 -30.52 -31.06 -18.31
CA ALA A 27 -31.82 -30.83 -18.90
C ALA A 27 -31.99 -29.35 -19.24
N LEU A 28 -32.41 -29.09 -20.47
CA LEU A 28 -32.88 -27.81 -20.98
C LEU A 28 -34.06 -27.33 -20.12
N LEU A 29 -33.87 -26.26 -19.35
CA LEU A 29 -34.95 -25.43 -18.82
C LEU A 29 -34.87 -24.05 -19.49
N PRO A 30 -35.98 -23.53 -20.06
CA PRO A 30 -35.99 -22.23 -20.69
C PRO A 30 -35.87 -21.16 -19.60
N PHE A 31 -34.79 -20.38 -19.63
CA PHE A 31 -34.69 -19.17 -18.84
C PHE A 31 -35.74 -18.17 -19.36
N ALA A 32 -36.84 -18.07 -18.62
CA ALA A 32 -37.76 -16.95 -18.69
C ALA A 32 -36.95 -15.66 -18.51
N HIS A 33 -36.94 -14.83 -19.55
CA HIS A 33 -36.37 -13.49 -19.51
C HIS A 33 -37.17 -12.65 -18.52
N SER A 34 -36.67 -12.55 -17.29
CA SER A 34 -37.01 -11.42 -16.44
C SER A 34 -36.22 -10.24 -16.97
N SER A 35 -36.93 -9.30 -17.58
CA SER A 35 -36.41 -7.99 -17.97
C SER A 35 -35.96 -7.26 -16.70
N VAL A 36 -34.67 -7.42 -16.37
CA VAL A 36 -33.99 -6.51 -15.45
C VAL A 36 -34.01 -5.15 -16.12
N GLY A 37 -34.96 -4.32 -15.72
CA GLY A 37 -35.03 -2.92 -16.12
C GLY A 37 -33.66 -2.29 -15.94
N SER A 38 -33.10 -1.82 -17.04
CA SER A 38 -31.93 -0.97 -17.06
C SER A 38 -32.27 0.33 -16.33
N HIS A 39 -32.09 0.37 -15.02
CA HIS A 39 -31.87 1.64 -14.33
C HIS A 39 -30.49 2.15 -14.77
N GLN A 40 -30.45 2.75 -15.96
CA GLN A 40 -29.49 3.80 -16.26
C GLN A 40 -29.66 4.86 -15.16
N PRO A 41 -28.65 5.15 -14.32
CA PRO A 41 -28.74 6.33 -13.47
C PRO A 41 -28.92 7.52 -14.41
N ALA A 42 -29.95 8.32 -14.19
CA ALA A 42 -30.11 9.60 -14.88
C ALA A 42 -28.79 10.35 -14.74
N TYR A 43 -28.07 10.52 -15.86
CA TYR A 43 -26.85 11.32 -15.89
C TYR A 43 -27.30 12.76 -15.66
N GLU A 44 -27.09 13.28 -14.46
CA GLU A 44 -27.16 14.73 -14.23
C GLU A 44 -26.16 15.37 -15.20
N ASP A 45 -26.66 16.28 -16.05
CA ASP A 45 -25.92 17.16 -16.96
C ASP A 45 -24.98 18.14 -16.21
N GLU A 46 -24.51 17.78 -15.02
CA GLU A 46 -23.68 18.64 -14.18
C GLU A 46 -22.27 18.73 -14.77
N LEU A 47 -21.90 19.93 -15.21
CA LEU A 47 -20.53 20.21 -15.63
C LEU A 47 -19.58 20.11 -14.43
N LEU A 48 -18.47 19.41 -14.62
CA LEU A 48 -17.44 19.16 -13.63
C LEU A 48 -16.13 19.89 -13.99
N PRO A 49 -15.28 20.22 -13.00
CA PRO A 49 -13.99 20.84 -13.28
C PRO A 49 -13.07 19.87 -14.03
N ASP A 50 -12.48 20.31 -15.15
CA ASP A 50 -11.44 19.55 -15.87
C ASP A 50 -10.16 19.32 -15.04
N ALA A 51 -9.99 20.12 -14.00
CA ALA A 51 -8.96 19.99 -12.97
C ALA A 51 -9.04 18.65 -12.20
N ILE A 52 -10.20 18.00 -12.14
CA ILE A 52 -10.40 16.72 -11.44
C ILE A 52 -10.92 15.68 -12.44
N ILE A 53 -10.00 14.85 -12.95
CA ILE A 53 -10.33 13.73 -13.86
C ILE A 53 -10.93 12.57 -13.06
N SER A 54 -10.33 12.28 -11.89
CA SER A 54 -10.81 11.24 -10.98
C SER A 54 -10.39 11.55 -9.54
N LEU A 55 -11.30 11.35 -8.60
CA LEU A 55 -11.06 11.52 -7.16
C LEU A 55 -11.71 10.35 -6.41
N ARG A 56 -11.01 9.21 -6.33
CA ARG A 56 -11.53 7.97 -5.75
C ARG A 56 -10.99 7.70 -4.36
N GLY A 57 -11.87 7.28 -3.46
CA GLY A 57 -11.51 6.65 -2.19
C GLY A 57 -12.33 5.39 -2.00
N GLU A 58 -11.66 4.27 -1.72
CA GLU A 58 -12.31 2.96 -1.60
C GLU A 58 -13.12 2.82 -0.31
N ASN A 59 -12.59 3.34 0.80
CA ASN A 59 -13.19 3.13 2.14
C ASN A 59 -13.84 4.39 2.74
N ARG A 60 -13.64 5.56 2.11
CA ARG A 60 -14.18 6.85 2.57
C ARG A 60 -14.16 7.88 1.45
N PRO A 61 -15.07 8.88 1.47
CA PRO A 61 -15.02 9.97 0.51
C PRO A 61 -13.68 10.72 0.61
N ARG A 62 -13.18 11.14 -0.55
CA ARG A 62 -12.03 12.03 -0.68
C ARG A 62 -12.51 13.42 -1.06
N TYR A 63 -11.71 14.42 -0.74
CA TYR A 63 -12.05 15.81 -1.02
C TYR A 63 -10.93 16.46 -1.80
N ALA A 64 -11.27 17.40 -2.68
CA ALA A 64 -10.31 18.22 -3.41
C ALA A 64 -10.80 19.67 -3.41
N ILE A 65 -9.87 20.60 -3.29
CA ILE A 65 -10.13 22.03 -3.40
C ILE A 65 -9.66 22.49 -4.78
N VAL A 66 -10.49 23.24 -5.49
CA VAL A 66 -10.13 23.90 -6.76
C VAL A 66 -10.21 25.40 -6.57
N VAL A 67 -9.14 26.11 -6.91
CA VAL A 67 -9.06 27.57 -6.88
C VAL A 67 -8.92 28.09 -8.29
N GLU A 68 -9.88 28.92 -8.71
CA GLU A 68 -9.83 29.64 -9.97
C GLU A 68 -9.43 31.09 -9.72
N LYS A 69 -8.26 31.49 -10.22
CA LYS A 69 -7.70 32.84 -10.02
C LYS A 69 -8.40 33.90 -10.88
N GLU A 70 -9.04 33.55 -11.98
CA GLU A 70 -9.74 34.52 -12.80
C GLU A 70 -10.99 35.04 -12.10
N THR A 71 -11.85 34.12 -11.64
CA THR A 71 -13.11 34.45 -10.94
C THR A 71 -12.96 34.64 -9.44
N GLN A 72 -11.76 34.39 -8.90
CA GLN A 72 -11.46 34.47 -7.47
C GLN A 72 -12.37 33.57 -6.63
N LYS A 73 -12.59 32.34 -7.09
CA LYS A 73 -13.44 31.35 -6.41
C LYS A 73 -12.63 30.17 -5.90
N LEU A 74 -12.96 29.72 -4.70
CA LEU A 74 -12.55 28.44 -4.15
C LEU A 74 -13.75 27.51 -4.10
N MET A 75 -13.59 26.33 -4.68
CA MET A 75 -14.62 25.29 -4.75
C MET A 75 -14.13 24.03 -4.05
N LEU A 76 -14.98 23.42 -3.23
CA LEU A 76 -14.72 22.14 -2.59
C LEU A 76 -15.53 21.05 -3.29
N TYR A 77 -14.84 20.00 -3.72
CA TYR A 77 -15.44 18.83 -4.33
C TYR A 77 -15.31 17.61 -3.41
N GLU A 78 -16.34 16.78 -3.43
CA GLU A 78 -16.40 15.47 -2.79
C GLU A 78 -16.34 14.39 -3.87
N GLY A 79 -15.37 13.50 -3.74
CA GLY A 79 -15.14 12.37 -4.63
C GLY A 79 -15.71 11.06 -4.08
N GLY A 80 -16.06 10.16 -4.98
CA GLY A 80 -16.73 8.89 -4.73
C GLY A 80 -17.02 8.19 -6.05
N SER A 81 -18.19 7.54 -6.17
CA SER A 81 -18.68 7.03 -7.47
C SER A 81 -18.95 8.17 -8.48
N VAL A 82 -19.38 9.33 -7.97
CA VAL A 82 -19.61 10.56 -8.74
C VAL A 82 -18.92 11.71 -8.01
N LEU A 83 -18.31 12.63 -8.77
CA LEU A 83 -17.73 13.85 -8.23
C LEU A 83 -18.83 14.88 -8.02
N ARG A 84 -18.93 15.47 -6.82
CA ARG A 84 -19.96 16.45 -6.48
C ARG A 84 -19.36 17.73 -5.92
N LYS A 85 -19.86 18.89 -6.36
CA LYS A 85 -19.46 20.18 -5.79
C LYS A 85 -20.19 20.40 -4.46
N LYS A 86 -19.45 20.46 -3.36
CA LYS A 86 -20.01 20.64 -2.01
C LYS A 86 -20.17 22.10 -1.63
N TYR A 87 -19.16 22.92 -1.93
CA TYR A 87 -19.17 24.35 -1.66
C TYR A 87 -18.49 25.16 -2.77
N SER A 88 -18.88 26.42 -2.89
CA SER A 88 -18.21 27.44 -3.71
C SER A 88 -18.25 28.76 -2.95
N PHE A 89 -17.09 29.34 -2.70
CA PHE A 89 -16.94 30.60 -1.94
C PHE A 89 -16.04 31.59 -2.68
N PRO A 90 -16.25 32.90 -2.48
CA PRO A 90 -15.27 33.89 -2.89
C PRO A 90 -13.95 33.70 -2.13
N CYS A 91 -12.84 33.97 -2.80
CA CYS A 91 -11.52 34.01 -2.20
C CYS A 91 -10.72 35.21 -2.76
N SER A 92 -9.49 35.38 -2.29
CA SER A 92 -8.53 36.33 -2.86
C SER A 92 -7.20 35.64 -3.10
N THR A 93 -6.59 35.85 -4.26
CA THR A 93 -5.26 35.33 -4.60
C THR A 93 -4.22 36.44 -4.63
N GLY A 94 -3.02 36.12 -5.09
CA GLY A 94 -1.93 37.07 -5.25
C GLY A 94 -2.27 38.23 -6.19
N GLN A 95 -1.67 39.39 -5.92
CA GLN A 95 -1.78 40.60 -6.75
C GLN A 95 -1.27 40.38 -8.18
N GLY A 96 -0.23 39.57 -8.34
CA GLY A 96 0.39 39.32 -9.65
C GLY A 96 -0.41 38.33 -10.50
N ASN A 97 -0.55 38.65 -11.79
CA ASN A 97 -1.14 37.75 -12.79
C ASN A 97 -0.21 36.59 -13.17
N GLY A 98 -0.81 35.46 -13.54
CA GLY A 98 -0.11 34.24 -13.96
C GLY A 98 0.59 33.50 -12.81
N LYS A 99 1.26 32.40 -13.14
CA LYS A 99 1.91 31.52 -12.15
C LYS A 99 3.09 32.17 -11.44
N LYS A 100 3.22 31.84 -10.15
CA LYS A 100 4.39 32.16 -9.33
C LYS A 100 5.67 31.60 -9.95
N LYS A 101 6.72 32.41 -9.98
CA LYS A 101 8.05 32.04 -10.52
C LYS A 101 9.17 32.28 -9.51
N ARG A 102 9.04 33.29 -8.65
CA ARG A 102 10.09 33.66 -7.68
C ARG A 102 9.54 34.24 -6.38
N SER A 103 10.34 34.26 -5.34
CA SER A 103 10.05 34.92 -4.08
C SER A 103 9.73 36.41 -4.30
N GLY A 104 8.76 36.93 -3.56
CA GLY A 104 8.35 38.34 -3.65
C GLY A 104 7.56 38.75 -4.91
N ASP A 105 7.33 37.87 -5.89
CA ASP A 105 6.58 38.22 -7.12
C ASP A 105 5.07 38.47 -6.92
N ARG A 106 4.57 38.28 -5.69
CA ARG A 106 3.16 38.43 -5.28
C ARG A 106 2.17 37.61 -6.10
N LYS A 107 2.61 36.50 -6.71
CA LYS A 107 1.75 35.61 -7.50
C LYS A 107 1.34 34.39 -6.68
N THR A 108 0.10 33.96 -6.86
CA THR A 108 -0.32 32.62 -6.39
C THR A 108 0.14 31.58 -7.41
N PRO A 109 0.75 30.46 -6.95
CA PRO A 109 1.21 29.41 -7.84
C PRO A 109 0.04 28.73 -8.58
N GLU A 110 0.34 28.08 -9.69
CA GLU A 110 -0.61 27.26 -10.45
C GLU A 110 -0.07 25.82 -10.46
N GLY A 111 -0.92 24.84 -10.17
CA GLY A 111 -0.47 23.47 -9.94
C GLY A 111 -1.38 22.68 -9.00
N VAL A 112 -0.99 21.42 -8.76
CA VAL A 112 -1.58 20.57 -7.71
C VAL A 112 -0.66 20.58 -6.50
N TYR A 113 -1.22 20.98 -5.35
CA TYR A 113 -0.51 21.06 -4.07
C TYR A 113 -1.27 20.31 -2.98
N PHE A 114 -0.61 20.06 -1.86
CA PHE A 114 -1.16 19.36 -0.70
C PHE A 114 -0.89 20.15 0.57
N PHE A 115 -1.84 20.10 1.50
CA PHE A 115 -1.69 20.78 2.79
C PHE A 115 -0.70 20.02 3.68
N THR A 116 0.36 20.67 4.16
CA THR A 116 1.42 20.03 4.94
C THR A 116 1.36 20.38 6.43
N LYS A 117 0.77 21.54 6.76
CA LYS A 117 0.66 22.04 8.13
C LYS A 117 -0.64 22.83 8.30
N ALA A 118 -1.22 22.77 9.50
CA ALA A 118 -2.37 23.56 9.89
C ALA A 118 -2.04 24.38 11.14
N PHE A 119 -2.60 25.60 11.22
CA PHE A 119 -2.47 26.50 12.35
C PHE A 119 -3.86 26.90 12.86
N LYS A 120 -4.01 26.96 14.19
CA LYS A 120 -5.18 27.51 14.87
C LYS A 120 -4.99 29.00 15.13
N LYS A 121 -6.09 29.74 15.33
CA LYS A 121 -6.12 31.18 15.60
C LYS A 121 -5.04 31.68 16.58
N ARG A 122 -4.85 30.99 17.70
CA ARG A 122 -3.87 31.37 18.75
C ARG A 122 -2.40 31.32 18.29
N GLU A 123 -2.10 30.63 17.20
CA GLU A 123 -0.76 30.49 16.62
C GLU A 123 -0.52 31.51 15.51
N LEU A 124 -1.52 32.34 15.19
CA LEU A 124 -1.54 33.21 14.03
C LEU A 124 -1.58 34.67 14.43
N SER A 125 -0.81 35.49 13.71
CA SER A 125 -1.02 36.95 13.72
C SER A 125 -2.45 37.26 13.24
N PRO A 126 -3.12 38.31 13.78
CA PRO A 126 -4.51 38.63 13.45
C PRO A 126 -4.85 38.75 11.97
N ILE A 127 -3.87 39.07 11.12
CA ILE A 127 -4.08 39.19 9.67
C ILE A 127 -4.48 37.87 8.99
N TYR A 128 -4.12 36.72 9.58
CA TYR A 128 -4.39 35.39 9.02
C TYR A 128 -5.72 34.78 9.48
N GLY A 129 -6.52 35.55 10.23
CA GLY A 129 -7.84 35.13 10.67
C GLY A 129 -7.82 33.96 11.65
N ASN A 130 -8.81 33.07 11.55
CA ASN A 130 -9.02 32.01 12.53
C ASN A 130 -8.24 30.71 12.26
N ARG A 131 -7.85 30.47 11.01
CA ARG A 131 -7.13 29.26 10.58
C ARG A 131 -6.21 29.56 9.40
N ALA A 132 -5.14 28.79 9.30
CA ALA A 132 -4.28 28.77 8.13
C ALA A 132 -3.79 27.35 7.84
N PHE A 133 -3.58 27.05 6.57
CA PHE A 133 -3.02 25.80 6.08
C PHE A 133 -1.88 26.09 5.11
N VAL A 134 -0.73 25.47 5.33
CA VAL A 134 0.44 25.60 4.45
C VAL A 134 0.32 24.57 3.34
N ILE A 135 0.59 24.97 2.09
CA ILE A 135 0.65 24.04 0.95
C ILE A 135 2.11 23.68 0.62
N ASP A 136 2.34 22.55 -0.05
CA ASP A 136 3.68 22.06 -0.46
C ASP A 136 4.29 22.80 -1.67
N TYR A 137 4.11 24.12 -1.76
CA TYR A 137 4.83 24.96 -2.73
C TYR A 137 6.21 25.37 -2.19
N PRO A 138 7.30 25.29 -2.98
CA PRO A 138 7.37 24.72 -4.33
C PRO A 138 7.31 23.19 -4.31
N ASN A 139 6.51 22.60 -5.22
CA ASN A 139 6.43 21.15 -5.38
C ASN A 139 7.53 20.64 -6.35
N PHE A 140 7.50 19.34 -6.71
CA PHE A 140 8.46 18.75 -7.65
C PHE A 140 8.56 19.51 -8.99
N ILE A 141 7.44 19.87 -9.61
CA ILE A 141 7.41 20.57 -10.90
C ILE A 141 7.92 22.00 -10.76
N ASP A 142 7.62 22.66 -9.64
CA ASP A 142 8.16 23.99 -9.37
C ASP A 142 9.68 23.96 -9.23
N ASN A 143 10.21 23.01 -8.45
CA ASN A 143 11.64 22.81 -8.26
C ASN A 143 12.34 22.44 -9.58
N LYS A 144 11.76 21.51 -10.36
CA LYS A 144 12.27 21.16 -11.72
C LYS A 144 12.27 22.38 -12.64
N SER A 145 11.30 23.28 -12.49
CA SER A 145 11.21 24.55 -13.22
C SER A 145 12.05 25.68 -12.62
N LYS A 146 12.91 25.41 -11.62
CA LYS A 146 13.73 26.40 -10.89
C LYS A 146 12.91 27.56 -10.30
N ARG A 147 11.67 27.29 -9.86
CA ARG A 147 10.83 28.27 -9.18
C ARG A 147 11.12 28.24 -7.69
N ASP A 148 11.15 29.41 -7.07
CA ASP A 148 11.43 29.54 -5.65
C ASP A 148 10.34 30.35 -4.90
N GLY A 149 10.58 30.55 -3.61
CA GLY A 149 9.64 31.13 -2.67
C GLY A 149 9.13 30.10 -1.67
N ASN A 150 8.30 30.55 -0.74
CA ASN A 150 7.78 29.73 0.36
C ASN A 150 6.48 30.34 0.88
N ASN A 151 5.93 29.72 1.94
CA ASN A 151 4.84 30.28 2.74
C ASN A 151 3.57 30.63 1.96
N ILE A 152 3.23 29.82 0.94
CA ILE A 152 1.93 29.93 0.27
C ILE A 152 0.89 29.20 1.13
N TRP A 153 -0.07 29.95 1.66
CA TRP A 153 -1.07 29.43 2.60
C TRP A 153 -2.48 29.60 2.07
N LEU A 154 -3.38 28.71 2.48
CA LEU A 154 -4.82 28.95 2.53
C LEU A 154 -5.16 29.47 3.92
N HIS A 155 -5.66 30.70 4.06
CA HIS A 155 -5.95 31.27 5.38
C HIS A 155 -7.18 32.18 5.40
N GLY A 156 -7.64 32.49 6.62
CA GLY A 156 -8.76 33.39 6.85
C GLY A 156 -8.33 34.86 6.84
N SER A 157 -9.27 35.78 6.93
CA SER A 157 -8.96 37.21 7.08
C SER A 157 -9.89 37.85 8.09
N ASN A 158 -9.33 38.71 8.94
CA ASN A 158 -10.09 39.62 9.81
C ASN A 158 -10.44 40.95 9.13
N LYS A 159 -9.94 41.17 7.90
CA LYS A 159 -10.31 42.29 7.03
C LYS A 159 -11.19 41.80 5.88
N PRO A 160 -12.08 42.64 5.32
CA PRO A 160 -12.82 42.29 4.11
C PRO A 160 -11.88 41.86 2.98
N ILE A 161 -12.19 40.73 2.34
CA ILE A 161 -11.39 40.23 1.22
C ILE A 161 -11.69 41.05 -0.04
N LYS A 162 -10.63 41.41 -0.77
CA LYS A 162 -10.71 42.02 -2.10
C LYS A 162 -10.05 41.08 -3.11
N PRO A 163 -10.56 40.94 -4.35
CA PRO A 163 -9.91 40.20 -5.42
C PRO A 163 -8.42 40.55 -5.56
N ARG A 164 -7.56 39.53 -5.75
CA ARG A 164 -6.13 39.68 -6.04
C ARG A 164 -5.38 40.60 -5.07
N ASN A 165 -5.53 40.39 -3.77
CA ASN A 165 -5.01 41.29 -2.74
C ASN A 165 -4.08 40.59 -1.72
N SER A 166 -3.46 39.48 -2.09
CA SER A 166 -2.46 38.81 -1.25
C SER A 166 -1.05 38.88 -1.87
N ASN A 167 -0.04 38.48 -1.10
CA ASN A 167 1.33 38.28 -1.60
C ASN A 167 1.55 36.89 -2.23
N GLY A 168 0.48 36.13 -2.46
CA GLY A 168 0.53 34.80 -3.07
C GLY A 168 -0.36 33.76 -2.38
N CYS A 169 -0.82 34.02 -1.15
CA CYS A 169 -1.77 33.18 -0.43
C CYS A 169 -3.15 33.13 -1.09
N VAL A 170 -3.91 32.09 -0.78
CA VAL A 170 -5.36 32.01 -1.04
C VAL A 170 -6.07 32.43 0.25
N VAL A 171 -6.83 33.52 0.20
CA VAL A 171 -7.45 34.14 1.38
C VAL A 171 -8.96 33.99 1.31
N MET A 172 -9.58 33.61 2.42
CA MET A 172 -11.03 33.44 2.53
C MET A 172 -11.60 34.24 3.70
N ASN A 173 -12.92 34.44 3.71
CA ASN A 173 -13.61 34.84 4.94
C ASN A 173 -13.49 33.74 6.00
N ASN A 174 -13.38 34.13 7.27
CA ASN A 174 -13.20 33.18 8.38
C ASN A 174 -14.32 32.12 8.47
N SER A 175 -15.58 32.53 8.29
CA SER A 175 -16.74 31.63 8.34
C SER A 175 -16.72 30.57 7.24
N ASP A 176 -16.28 30.95 6.05
CA ASP A 176 -16.22 30.05 4.88
C ASP A 176 -15.05 29.09 5.02
N LEU A 177 -13.89 29.58 5.50
CA LEU A 177 -12.74 28.73 5.80
C LEU A 177 -13.06 27.70 6.88
N GLU A 178 -13.82 28.02 7.93
CA GLU A 178 -14.24 27.04 8.93
C GLU A 178 -15.10 25.91 8.35
N LYS A 179 -15.87 26.18 7.28
CA LYS A 179 -16.61 25.13 6.57
C LYS A 179 -15.67 24.23 5.76
N VAL A 180 -14.76 24.84 4.99
CA VAL A 180 -13.78 24.10 4.16
C VAL A 180 -12.78 23.31 5.00
N ALA A 181 -12.34 23.87 6.14
CA ALA A 181 -11.35 23.29 7.04
C ALA A 181 -11.71 21.88 7.54
N LYS A 182 -13.01 21.56 7.65
CA LYS A 182 -13.50 20.24 8.06
C LYS A 182 -13.13 19.11 7.11
N TYR A 183 -12.79 19.45 5.86
CA TYR A 183 -12.50 18.52 4.77
C TYR A 183 -11.02 18.49 4.39
N ILE A 184 -10.19 19.27 5.07
CA ILE A 184 -8.75 19.30 4.87
C ILE A 184 -8.08 18.25 5.77
N ARG A 185 -7.51 17.23 5.14
CA ARG A 185 -6.60 16.27 5.77
C ARG A 185 -5.19 16.54 5.27
N LEU A 186 -4.26 16.75 6.20
CA LEU A 186 -2.86 17.03 5.87
C LEU A 186 -2.25 15.85 5.10
N ASN A 187 -1.49 16.17 4.06
CA ASN A 187 -0.85 15.25 3.13
C ASN A 187 -1.82 14.35 2.35
N GLU A 188 -3.11 14.69 2.29
CA GLU A 188 -4.13 13.88 1.61
C GLU A 188 -5.06 14.72 0.74
N THR A 189 -5.62 15.81 1.26
CA THR A 189 -6.54 16.68 0.50
C THR A 189 -5.73 17.59 -0.44
N PRO A 190 -5.86 17.47 -1.77
CA PRO A 190 -5.21 18.37 -2.70
C PRO A 190 -5.91 19.74 -2.76
N ILE A 191 -5.13 20.75 -3.10
CA ILE A 191 -5.58 22.05 -3.60
C ILE A 191 -5.01 22.27 -5.00
N ILE A 192 -5.89 22.34 -5.98
CA ILE A 192 -5.57 22.55 -7.39
C ILE A 192 -5.81 24.02 -7.69
N ILE A 193 -4.76 24.74 -8.08
CA ILE A 193 -4.86 26.17 -8.38
C ILE A 193 -4.65 26.34 -9.88
N THR A 194 -5.65 26.93 -10.54
CA THR A 194 -5.61 27.23 -11.97
C THR A 194 -5.87 28.72 -12.22
N GLN A 195 -5.37 29.22 -13.35
CA GLN A 195 -5.72 30.56 -13.81
C GLN A 195 -7.21 30.64 -14.17
N LYS A 196 -7.66 29.74 -15.04
CA LYS A 196 -9.03 29.60 -15.52
C LYS A 196 -9.45 28.13 -15.45
N LEU A 197 -10.67 27.87 -15.03
CA LEU A 197 -11.23 26.55 -14.87
C LEU A 197 -12.16 26.24 -16.03
N ASN A 198 -11.98 25.09 -16.69
CA ASN A 198 -12.95 24.63 -17.67
C ASN A 198 -13.94 23.68 -16.99
N MET A 199 -15.21 23.90 -17.27
CA MET A 199 -16.30 23.06 -16.80
C MET A 199 -16.72 22.16 -17.96
N VAL A 200 -16.54 20.85 -17.81
CA VAL A 200 -16.70 19.85 -18.87
C VAL A 200 -17.67 18.76 -18.43
N ARG A 201 -18.27 18.02 -19.38
CA ARG A 201 -19.09 16.87 -19.03
C ARG A 201 -18.19 15.73 -18.58
N SER A 202 -18.70 14.87 -17.69
CA SER A 202 -17.98 13.67 -17.23
C SER A 202 -17.59 12.76 -18.41
N GLN A 203 -18.47 12.64 -19.41
CA GLN A 203 -18.24 11.85 -20.61
C GLN A 203 -17.05 12.36 -21.44
N ASP A 204 -16.83 13.67 -21.49
CA ASP A 204 -15.75 14.28 -22.27
C ASP A 204 -14.37 13.96 -21.66
N GLN A 205 -14.32 13.66 -20.36
CA GLN A 205 -13.08 13.29 -19.65
C GLN A 205 -12.79 11.78 -19.67
N ILE A 206 -13.72 10.95 -20.14
CA ILE A 206 -13.60 9.49 -20.02
C ILE A 206 -12.43 8.92 -20.84
N ALA A 207 -12.15 9.52 -21.99
CA ALA A 207 -11.04 9.10 -22.86
C ALA A 207 -9.68 9.39 -22.20
N ASP A 208 -9.53 10.58 -21.62
CA ASP A 208 -8.33 10.95 -20.86
C ASP A 208 -8.16 10.06 -19.64
N TYR A 209 -9.24 9.82 -18.87
CA TYR A 209 -9.24 8.89 -17.75
C TYR A 209 -8.75 7.49 -18.15
N ARG A 210 -9.34 6.89 -19.19
CA ARG A 210 -8.95 5.54 -19.67
C ARG A 210 -7.50 5.51 -20.12
N SER A 211 -7.08 6.48 -20.91
CA SER A 211 -5.69 6.52 -21.42
C SER A 211 -4.64 6.66 -20.31
N LEU A 212 -4.95 7.40 -19.23
CA LEU A 212 -4.08 7.54 -18.07
C LEU A 212 -4.05 6.26 -17.22
N VAL A 213 -5.20 5.62 -17.00
CA VAL A 213 -5.25 4.32 -16.29
C VAL A 213 -4.48 3.25 -17.05
N ASP A 214 -4.67 3.16 -18.37
CA ASP A 214 -3.92 2.23 -19.22
C ASP A 214 -2.41 2.50 -19.18
N PHE A 215 -2.01 3.78 -19.12
CA PHE A 215 -0.61 4.15 -18.95
C PHE A 215 -0.04 3.70 -17.59
N LEU A 216 -0.77 3.92 -16.50
CA LEU A 216 -0.37 3.47 -15.16
C LEU A 216 -0.24 1.95 -15.10
N GLU A 217 -1.17 1.22 -15.71
CA GLU A 217 -1.12 -0.24 -15.81
C GLU A 217 0.09 -0.73 -16.62
N LYS A 218 0.40 -0.10 -17.75
CA LYS A 218 1.61 -0.39 -18.54
C LYS A 218 2.89 -0.16 -17.74
N TRP A 219 2.99 0.98 -17.03
CA TRP A 219 4.12 1.31 -16.16
C TRP A 219 4.31 0.27 -15.05
N LYS A 220 3.21 -0.07 -14.35
CA LYS A 220 3.19 -1.08 -13.29
C LYS A 220 3.59 -2.47 -13.80
N ALA A 221 3.02 -2.90 -14.92
CA ALA A 221 3.29 -4.21 -15.52
C ALA A 221 4.75 -4.35 -15.97
N ALA A 222 5.35 -3.28 -16.51
CA ALA A 222 6.77 -3.27 -16.85
C ALA A 222 7.66 -3.47 -15.61
N PHE A 223 7.32 -2.83 -14.48
CA PHE A 223 8.03 -3.06 -13.22
C PHE A 223 7.88 -4.50 -12.72
N VAL A 224 6.64 -5.00 -12.59
CA VAL A 224 6.35 -6.34 -12.06
C VAL A 224 6.98 -7.45 -12.89
N SER A 225 6.99 -7.30 -14.23
CA SER A 225 7.65 -8.26 -15.14
C SER A 225 9.19 -8.13 -15.18
N GLY A 226 9.76 -7.13 -14.52
CA GLY A 226 11.20 -6.87 -14.55
C GLY A 226 11.71 -6.31 -15.89
N ASP A 227 10.82 -5.79 -16.75
CA ASP A 227 11.19 -5.23 -18.03
C ASP A 227 11.68 -3.77 -17.87
N ARG A 228 12.99 -3.64 -17.67
CA ARG A 228 13.66 -2.35 -17.47
C ARG A 228 13.52 -1.42 -18.66
N SER A 229 13.48 -1.96 -19.88
CA SER A 229 13.37 -1.16 -21.11
C SER A 229 11.99 -0.52 -21.20
N ARG A 230 10.91 -1.32 -21.08
CA ARG A 230 9.54 -0.81 -21.06
C ARG A 230 9.29 0.14 -19.90
N TYR A 231 9.83 -0.16 -18.73
CA TYR A 231 9.68 0.72 -17.57
C TYR A 231 10.36 2.07 -17.80
N ARG A 232 11.61 2.08 -18.28
CA ARG A 232 12.35 3.31 -18.60
C ARG A 232 11.66 4.11 -19.71
N ALA A 233 11.05 3.44 -20.68
CA ALA A 233 10.31 4.10 -21.76
C ALA A 233 9.09 4.90 -21.26
N CYS A 234 8.58 4.66 -20.05
CA CYS A 234 7.53 5.49 -19.44
C CYS A 234 8.02 6.85 -18.95
N TYR A 235 9.33 7.11 -18.89
CA TYR A 235 9.91 8.34 -18.35
C TYR A 235 10.49 9.24 -19.44
N THR A 236 10.47 10.56 -19.19
CA THR A 236 11.09 11.57 -20.07
C THR A 236 12.61 11.64 -19.92
N GLU A 237 13.14 11.47 -18.70
CA GLU A 237 14.57 11.51 -18.40
C GLU A 237 14.97 10.26 -17.61
N PRO A 238 16.20 9.73 -17.80
CA PRO A 238 16.71 8.66 -16.96
C PRO A 238 16.84 9.15 -15.51
N LEU A 239 15.99 8.61 -14.63
CA LEU A 239 16.05 8.93 -13.21
C LEU A 239 17.13 8.08 -12.53
N THR A 240 18.24 8.71 -12.13
CA THR A 240 19.30 8.12 -11.26
C THR A 240 18.73 7.53 -9.95
N VAL A 241 17.55 8.01 -9.54
CA VAL A 241 16.77 7.55 -8.39
C VAL A 241 16.36 6.06 -8.46
N GLN A 242 16.32 5.47 -9.66
CA GLN A 242 15.84 4.10 -9.86
C GLN A 242 16.93 3.02 -9.74
N ASP A 243 18.22 3.39 -9.68
CA ASP A 243 19.31 2.42 -9.68
C ASP A 243 19.28 1.51 -8.44
N LEU A 244 18.96 2.06 -7.27
CA LEU A 244 18.80 1.27 -6.04
C LEU A 244 17.60 0.32 -6.11
N LEU A 245 16.49 0.78 -6.70
CA LEU A 245 15.29 -0.03 -6.89
C LEU A 245 15.60 -1.23 -7.79
N TRP A 246 16.20 -0.98 -8.96
CA TRP A 246 16.54 -2.03 -9.90
C TRP A 246 17.62 -2.96 -9.38
N LYS A 247 18.64 -2.46 -8.69
CA LYS A 247 19.61 -3.32 -7.99
C LYS A 247 18.92 -4.29 -7.04
N THR A 248 18.01 -3.77 -6.21
CA THR A 248 17.25 -4.61 -5.26
C THR A 248 16.37 -5.63 -5.98
N TRP A 249 15.71 -5.21 -7.06
CA TRP A 249 14.80 -6.03 -7.84
C TRP A 249 15.52 -7.16 -8.58
N ASP A 250 16.60 -6.83 -9.28
CA ASP A 250 17.41 -7.76 -10.08
C ASP A 250 18.09 -8.82 -9.18
N GLU A 251 18.46 -8.45 -7.95
CA GLU A 251 19.01 -9.39 -6.96
C GLU A 251 17.95 -10.37 -6.39
N LEU A 252 16.70 -9.94 -6.24
CA LEU A 252 15.67 -10.70 -5.50
C LEU A 252 14.73 -11.50 -6.38
N ARG A 253 14.31 -10.93 -7.51
CA ARG A 253 13.28 -11.53 -8.36
C ARG A 253 13.64 -12.94 -8.86
N PRO A 254 14.86 -13.23 -9.37
CA PRO A 254 15.18 -14.59 -9.83
C PRO A 254 15.06 -15.65 -8.73
N ARG A 255 15.37 -15.27 -7.47
CA ARG A 255 15.22 -16.17 -6.31
C ARG A 255 13.75 -16.45 -6.00
N TRP A 256 12.92 -15.42 -6.08
CA TRP A 256 11.47 -15.57 -5.88
C TRP A 256 10.82 -16.39 -6.99
N GLU A 257 11.23 -16.21 -8.24
CA GLU A 257 10.79 -17.02 -9.38
C GLU A 257 11.16 -18.49 -9.17
N GLN A 258 12.41 -18.78 -8.78
CA GLN A 258 12.86 -20.15 -8.45
C GLN A 258 12.06 -20.77 -7.31
N ASP A 259 11.79 -19.99 -6.26
CA ASP A 259 11.02 -20.43 -5.09
C ASP A 259 9.49 -20.39 -5.31
N HIS A 260 9.03 -20.04 -6.52
CA HIS A 260 7.60 -19.89 -6.89
C HIS A 260 6.83 -18.92 -5.97
N VAL A 261 7.52 -17.89 -5.48
CA VAL A 261 6.95 -16.82 -4.68
C VAL A 261 6.21 -15.87 -5.61
N SER A 262 4.91 -15.70 -5.34
CA SER A 262 4.11 -14.73 -6.07
C SER A 262 4.46 -13.32 -5.61
N PHE A 263 4.67 -12.41 -6.57
CA PHE A 263 4.82 -10.99 -6.31
C PHE A 263 3.87 -10.20 -7.21
N ASN A 264 3.19 -9.21 -6.65
CA ASN A 264 2.42 -8.24 -7.40
C ASN A 264 2.50 -6.85 -6.77
N LEU A 265 2.30 -5.83 -7.61
CA LEU A 265 2.14 -4.44 -7.20
C LEU A 265 0.71 -4.00 -7.52
N THR A 266 0.00 -3.41 -6.57
CA THR A 266 -1.30 -2.79 -6.79
C THR A 266 -1.23 -1.29 -6.55
N LEU A 267 -2.04 -0.54 -7.32
CA LEU A 267 -2.20 0.90 -7.20
C LEU A 267 -3.61 1.15 -6.68
N GLU A 268 -3.73 1.51 -5.41
CA GLU A 268 -5.01 1.71 -4.73
C GLU A 268 -5.35 3.20 -4.63
N ASN A 269 -6.64 3.53 -4.50
CA ASN A 269 -7.12 4.91 -4.28
C ASN A 269 -6.60 5.94 -5.32
N ILE A 270 -6.49 5.55 -6.60
CA ILE A 270 -5.98 6.41 -7.68
C ILE A 270 -6.85 7.66 -7.84
N SER A 271 -6.21 8.83 -7.72
CA SER A 271 -6.77 10.12 -8.11
C SER A 271 -5.93 10.75 -9.22
N LEU A 272 -6.60 11.37 -10.19
CA LEU A 272 -6.01 11.97 -11.38
C LEU A 272 -6.40 13.45 -11.41
N LEU A 273 -5.42 14.32 -11.21
CA LEU A 273 -5.62 15.76 -10.98
C LEU A 273 -4.87 16.56 -12.04
N ARG A 274 -5.57 17.37 -12.82
CA ARG A 274 -4.98 18.12 -13.94
C ARG A 274 -4.45 19.47 -13.49
N ALA A 275 -3.22 19.77 -13.90
CA ALA A 275 -2.60 21.08 -13.81
C ALA A 275 -1.77 21.32 -15.07
N ASN A 276 -2.37 21.95 -16.07
CA ASN A 276 -1.78 22.09 -17.41
C ASN A 276 -0.31 22.59 -17.37
N PRO A 277 0.61 21.95 -18.12
CA PRO A 277 0.39 20.90 -19.13
C PRO A 277 0.48 19.46 -18.57
N TYR A 278 0.45 19.26 -17.24
CA TYR A 278 0.63 17.94 -16.63
C TYR A 278 -0.61 17.45 -15.86
N VAL A 279 -0.62 16.18 -15.54
CA VAL A 279 -1.54 15.51 -14.64
C VAL A 279 -0.74 14.93 -13.48
N VAL A 280 -1.26 15.04 -12.27
CA VAL A 280 -0.74 14.35 -11.09
C VAL A 280 -1.59 13.12 -10.85
N ALA A 281 -1.00 11.94 -11.07
CA ALA A 281 -1.57 10.69 -10.59
C ALA A 281 -1.08 10.45 -9.17
N ILE A 282 -2.01 10.33 -8.22
CA ILE A 282 -1.70 10.04 -6.81
C ILE A 282 -2.43 8.77 -6.37
N PHE A 283 -1.70 7.83 -5.79
CA PHE A 283 -2.23 6.49 -5.43
C PHE A 283 -1.43 5.89 -4.29
N ASP A 284 -2.01 4.94 -3.57
CA ASP A 284 -1.33 4.12 -2.60
C ASP A 284 -0.64 2.95 -3.32
N GLU A 285 0.67 2.84 -3.15
CA GLU A 285 1.44 1.75 -3.73
C GLU A 285 1.51 0.59 -2.73
N VAL A 286 0.98 -0.57 -3.11
CA VAL A 286 0.85 -1.73 -2.23
C VAL A 286 1.48 -2.96 -2.87
N ILE A 287 2.38 -3.61 -2.13
CA ILE A 287 3.02 -4.85 -2.55
C ILE A 287 2.24 -6.03 -1.97
N HIS A 288 2.01 -7.03 -2.81
CA HIS A 288 1.50 -8.34 -2.43
C HIS A 288 2.58 -9.36 -2.71
N MET A 289 2.97 -10.13 -1.70
CA MET A 289 3.94 -11.21 -1.84
C MET A 289 3.43 -12.42 -1.07
N ASP A 290 3.00 -13.46 -1.78
CA ASP A 290 2.23 -14.59 -1.25
C ASP A 290 1.03 -14.14 -0.39
N HIS A 291 1.11 -14.35 0.93
CA HIS A 291 0.07 -13.97 1.88
C HIS A 291 0.38 -12.66 2.63
N HIS A 292 1.44 -11.96 2.22
CA HIS A 292 1.86 -10.72 2.84
C HIS A 292 1.46 -9.54 1.97
N VAL A 293 0.78 -8.58 2.60
CA VAL A 293 0.41 -7.31 1.99
C VAL A 293 1.16 -6.21 2.71
N ARG A 294 1.74 -5.28 1.96
CA ARG A 294 2.45 -4.14 2.51
C ARG A 294 2.16 -2.87 1.72
N ASN A 295 1.57 -1.90 2.40
CA ASN A 295 1.50 -0.53 1.91
C ASN A 295 2.91 0.10 1.97
N VAL A 296 3.41 0.53 0.82
CA VAL A 296 4.71 1.18 0.65
C VAL A 296 4.61 2.67 0.99
N GLY A 297 3.51 3.28 0.56
CA GLY A 297 3.15 4.67 0.80
C GLY A 297 2.37 5.26 -0.38
N THR A 298 1.90 6.49 -0.22
CA THR A 298 1.20 7.21 -1.28
C THR A 298 2.20 7.83 -2.25
N LYS A 299 2.17 7.42 -3.52
CA LYS A 299 3.06 7.91 -4.59
C LYS A 299 2.34 8.97 -5.44
N LYS A 300 3.09 9.96 -5.91
CA LYS A 300 2.70 10.96 -6.92
C LYS A 300 3.55 10.78 -8.16
N LEU A 301 2.93 10.59 -9.32
CA LEU A 301 3.55 10.68 -10.63
C LEU A 301 3.10 11.98 -11.30
N PHE A 302 4.06 12.77 -11.77
CA PHE A 302 3.78 13.93 -12.62
C PHE A 302 3.89 13.48 -14.07
N ILE A 303 2.78 13.52 -14.80
CA ILE A 303 2.64 12.91 -16.12
C ILE A 303 2.27 14.01 -17.13
N ALA A 304 2.91 14.04 -18.28
CA ALA A 304 2.56 14.95 -19.37
C ALA A 304 2.44 14.20 -20.69
N ARG A 305 1.74 14.80 -21.65
CA ARG A 305 1.73 14.31 -23.03
C ARG A 305 3.11 14.55 -23.66
N ASP A 306 3.56 13.56 -24.40
CA ASP A 306 4.72 13.58 -25.28
C ASP A 306 4.29 12.94 -26.60
N GLY A 307 3.95 13.80 -27.57
CA GLY A 307 3.18 13.41 -28.75
C GLY A 307 1.85 12.75 -28.36
N GLU A 308 1.59 11.57 -28.90
CA GLU A 308 0.39 10.78 -28.62
C GLU A 308 0.48 10.00 -27.29
N THR A 309 1.65 9.92 -26.68
CA THR A 309 1.89 9.08 -25.49
C THR A 309 1.94 9.89 -24.20
N TRP A 310 1.76 9.20 -23.08
CA TRP A 310 2.01 9.76 -21.74
C TRP A 310 3.44 9.45 -21.31
N LYS A 311 4.09 10.41 -20.64
CA LYS A 311 5.41 10.23 -20.03
C LYS A 311 5.44 10.80 -18.62
N ILE A 312 6.18 10.14 -17.74
CA ILE A 312 6.45 10.59 -16.38
C ILE A 312 7.58 11.64 -16.44
N LEU A 313 7.28 12.84 -15.96
CA LEU A 313 8.21 13.94 -15.74
C LEU A 313 9.03 13.75 -14.46
N GLY A 314 8.44 13.05 -13.49
CA GLY A 314 9.08 12.63 -12.26
C GLY A 314 8.09 12.03 -11.27
N GLU A 315 8.63 11.45 -10.21
CA GLU A 315 7.88 10.79 -9.15
C GLU A 315 8.33 11.30 -7.78
N VAL A 316 7.41 11.34 -6.81
CA VAL A 316 7.69 11.60 -5.39
C VAL A 316 6.74 10.79 -4.53
N TYR A 317 7.10 10.45 -3.30
CA TYR A 317 6.09 9.99 -2.32
C TYR A 317 5.49 11.17 -1.58
N GLN A 318 4.18 11.15 -1.38
CA GLN A 318 3.50 12.05 -0.48
C GLN A 318 3.93 11.70 0.95
N SER A 319 4.67 12.61 1.59
CA SER A 319 5.29 12.38 2.89
C SER A 319 5.33 13.68 3.67
N ALA A 320 5.08 13.64 4.98
CA ALA A 320 5.39 14.75 5.89
C ALA A 320 6.92 14.97 6.01
N LYS A 321 7.69 13.93 5.64
CA LYS A 321 9.13 13.79 5.44
C LYS A 321 9.67 14.13 4.03
N PRO A 322 10.12 15.34 3.66
CA PRO A 322 10.53 15.63 2.27
C PRO A 322 11.74 14.82 1.75
N ASP A 323 12.57 14.24 2.63
CA ASP A 323 13.86 13.64 2.25
C ASP A 323 13.80 12.17 1.77
N ARG A 324 12.66 11.72 1.24
CA ARG A 324 12.50 10.32 0.82
C ARG A 324 12.60 10.17 -0.69
N ILE A 325 13.76 9.68 -1.14
CA ILE A 325 14.01 9.26 -2.53
C ILE A 325 13.00 8.16 -2.91
N PRO A 326 12.15 8.33 -3.95
CA PRO A 326 11.07 7.41 -4.28
C PRO A 326 11.47 5.94 -4.44
N GLY A 327 12.47 5.66 -5.28
CA GLY A 327 12.97 4.30 -5.48
C GLY A 327 13.43 3.62 -4.18
N SER A 328 13.85 4.40 -3.17
CA SER A 328 14.32 3.84 -1.89
C SER A 328 13.20 3.25 -1.03
N LEU A 329 11.97 3.76 -1.10
CA LEU A 329 10.87 3.26 -0.27
C LEU A 329 10.39 1.90 -0.77
N LEU A 330 10.14 1.79 -2.08
CA LEU A 330 9.76 0.54 -2.70
C LEU A 330 10.87 -0.52 -2.53
N ALA A 331 12.14 -0.16 -2.76
CA ALA A 331 13.28 -1.05 -2.52
C ALA A 331 13.35 -1.55 -1.07
N LYS A 332 13.17 -0.66 -0.08
CA LYS A 332 13.15 -1.04 1.35
C LYS A 332 11.97 -1.94 1.68
N ALA A 333 10.80 -1.68 1.09
CA ALA A 333 9.61 -2.51 1.28
C ALA A 333 9.86 -3.93 0.73
N ILE A 334 10.34 -4.04 -0.50
CA ILE A 334 10.72 -5.30 -1.18
C ILE A 334 11.75 -6.08 -0.34
N THR A 335 12.85 -5.43 0.07
CA THR A 335 13.90 -6.04 0.90
C THR A 335 13.36 -6.59 2.21
N SER A 336 12.47 -5.85 2.86
CA SER A 336 11.89 -6.29 4.12
C SER A 336 10.82 -7.37 3.93
N MET A 337 10.14 -7.42 2.79
CA MET A 337 9.25 -8.53 2.44
C MET A 337 10.06 -9.81 2.20
N ASP A 338 11.15 -9.74 1.43
CA ASP A 338 12.10 -10.85 1.25
C ASP A 338 12.58 -11.42 2.60
N ARG A 339 12.98 -10.54 3.52
CA ARG A 339 13.43 -10.96 4.86
C ARG A 339 12.32 -11.72 5.60
N LEU A 340 11.08 -11.23 5.57
CA LEU A 340 9.95 -11.91 6.20
C LEU A 340 9.69 -13.29 5.57
N TYR A 341 9.77 -13.39 4.24
CA TYR A 341 9.63 -14.66 3.53
C TYR A 341 10.72 -15.65 3.95
N ARG A 342 12.00 -15.26 3.86
CA ARG A 342 13.14 -16.12 4.24
C ARG A 342 13.06 -16.56 5.70
N ASP A 343 12.62 -15.67 6.57
CA ASP A 343 12.46 -15.97 7.99
C ASP A 343 11.37 -17.00 8.23
N ARG A 344 10.22 -16.88 7.56
CA ARG A 344 9.15 -17.88 7.62
C ARG A 344 9.59 -19.23 7.05
N LYS A 345 10.28 -19.24 5.90
CA LYS A 345 10.85 -20.45 5.29
C LYS A 345 11.79 -21.14 6.28
N SER A 346 12.72 -20.40 6.87
CA SER A 346 13.66 -20.91 7.88
C SER A 346 12.98 -21.44 9.15
N ILE A 347 11.90 -20.79 9.62
CA ILE A 347 11.11 -21.28 10.76
C ILE A 347 10.37 -22.57 10.38
N ALA A 348 9.77 -22.63 9.20
CA ALA A 348 9.08 -23.84 8.72
C ALA A 348 10.05 -25.02 8.58
N GLU A 349 11.25 -24.79 8.04
CA GLU A 349 12.33 -25.77 7.98
C GLU A 349 12.79 -26.22 9.36
N LEU A 350 12.86 -25.32 10.34
CA LEU A 350 13.18 -25.69 11.72
C LEU A 350 12.09 -26.58 12.33
N VAL A 351 10.81 -26.28 12.07
CA VAL A 351 9.69 -27.14 12.49
C VAL A 351 9.81 -28.52 11.84
N GLY A 352 10.10 -28.59 10.53
CA GLY A 352 10.35 -29.85 9.83
C GLY A 352 11.52 -30.63 10.44
N LYS A 353 12.67 -29.98 10.66
CA LYS A 353 13.84 -30.59 11.33
C LYS A 353 13.51 -31.10 12.74
N TRP A 354 12.66 -30.38 13.49
CA TRP A 354 12.20 -30.78 14.81
C TRP A 354 11.28 -32.01 14.73
N VAL A 355 10.35 -32.06 13.77
CA VAL A 355 9.49 -33.23 13.51
C VAL A 355 10.34 -34.44 13.13
N ASP A 356 11.22 -34.30 12.14
CA ASP A 356 12.07 -35.38 11.63
C ASP A 356 12.93 -35.99 12.74
N ALA A 357 13.61 -35.14 13.51
CA ALA A 357 14.49 -35.58 14.59
C ALA A 357 13.71 -36.31 15.69
N TRP A 358 12.50 -35.84 15.99
CA TRP A 358 11.66 -36.46 17.01
C TRP A 358 11.08 -37.79 16.54
N SER A 359 10.54 -37.87 15.33
CA SER A 359 9.97 -39.10 14.75
C SER A 359 11.04 -40.17 14.52
N SER A 360 12.26 -39.77 14.11
CA SER A 360 13.42 -40.68 13.98
C SER A 360 14.11 -41.01 15.31
N LYS A 361 13.64 -40.43 16.42
CA LYS A 361 14.17 -40.61 17.77
C LYS A 361 15.65 -40.16 17.93
N ASP A 362 16.17 -39.36 17.01
CA ASP A 362 17.50 -38.73 17.05
C ASP A 362 17.50 -37.56 18.05
N ILE A 363 17.91 -37.86 19.29
CA ILE A 363 17.86 -36.89 20.38
C ILE A 363 18.87 -35.75 20.23
N ASP A 364 20.00 -35.99 19.55
CA ASP A 364 21.04 -34.98 19.34
C ASP A 364 20.60 -33.96 18.30
N ARG A 365 20.02 -34.43 17.18
CA ARG A 365 19.40 -33.55 16.19
C ARG A 365 18.22 -32.79 16.79
N TYR A 366 17.45 -33.44 17.65
CA TYR A 366 16.34 -32.79 18.36
C TYR A 366 16.85 -31.66 19.26
N ARG A 367 17.89 -31.91 20.07
CA ARG A 367 18.53 -30.89 20.92
C ARG A 367 19.02 -29.69 20.13
N ARG A 368 19.56 -29.89 18.93
CA ARG A 368 20.04 -28.79 18.06
C ARG A 368 18.94 -27.82 17.62
N CYS A 369 17.66 -28.18 17.69
CA CYS A 369 16.55 -27.26 17.39
C CYS A 369 16.32 -26.20 18.48
N TYR A 370 16.91 -26.38 19.67
CA TYR A 370 16.65 -25.55 20.84
C TYR A 370 17.74 -24.51 21.11
N ALA A 371 17.33 -23.43 21.76
CA ALA A 371 18.22 -22.42 22.30
C ALA A 371 18.86 -22.91 23.61
N LYS A 372 20.07 -22.42 23.93
CA LYS A 372 20.78 -22.82 25.17
C LYS A 372 20.00 -22.46 26.44
N ASP A 373 19.27 -21.35 26.43
CA ASP A 373 18.40 -20.86 27.50
C ASP A 373 16.95 -21.35 27.35
N PHE A 374 16.74 -22.51 26.73
CA PHE A 374 15.41 -23.10 26.62
C PHE A 374 14.83 -23.40 27.99
N HIS A 375 13.52 -23.14 28.15
CA HIS A 375 12.78 -23.54 29.33
C HIS A 375 11.32 -23.91 29.03
N ALA A 376 10.85 -25.04 29.56
CA ALA A 376 9.45 -25.46 29.51
C ALA A 376 9.10 -26.43 30.64
N ARG A 377 7.87 -26.34 31.19
CA ARG A 377 7.38 -27.23 32.26
C ARG A 377 8.31 -27.30 33.49
N GLY A 378 8.98 -26.21 33.84
CA GLY A 378 9.95 -26.17 34.95
C GLY A 378 11.29 -26.85 34.65
N MET A 379 11.55 -27.24 33.39
CA MET A 379 12.78 -27.88 32.95
C MET A 379 13.59 -26.92 32.08
N ASP A 380 14.90 -26.84 32.31
CA ASP A 380 15.86 -26.29 31.38
C ASP A 380 16.11 -27.24 30.19
N LEU A 381 17.04 -26.88 29.30
CA LEU A 381 17.35 -27.69 28.13
C LEU A 381 17.85 -29.11 28.49
N ASP A 382 18.73 -29.25 29.46
CA ASP A 382 19.33 -30.54 29.82
C ASP A 382 18.32 -31.50 30.43
N ALA A 383 17.51 -31.00 31.37
CA ALA A 383 16.41 -31.75 31.95
C ALA A 383 15.35 -32.11 30.89
N TRP A 384 15.02 -31.19 29.98
CA TRP A 384 14.08 -31.42 28.89
C TRP A 384 14.55 -32.53 27.94
N ILE A 385 15.80 -32.48 27.51
CA ILE A 385 16.39 -33.48 26.61
C ILE A 385 16.48 -34.84 27.31
N SER A 386 16.84 -34.89 28.58
CA SER A 386 16.84 -36.12 29.38
C SER A 386 15.44 -36.75 29.48
N TYR A 387 14.42 -35.93 29.73
CA TYR A 387 13.02 -36.36 29.73
C TYR A 387 12.59 -36.92 28.37
N LYS A 388 12.88 -36.22 27.28
CA LYS A 388 12.54 -36.64 25.92
C LYS A 388 13.30 -37.91 25.49
N SER A 389 14.56 -38.06 25.90
CA SER A 389 15.38 -39.25 25.67
C SER A 389 14.76 -40.50 26.32
N ARG A 390 14.21 -40.38 27.53
CA ARG A 390 13.48 -41.48 28.19
C ARG A 390 12.21 -41.88 27.41
N LEU A 391 11.46 -40.92 26.87
CA LEU A 391 10.29 -41.20 26.03
C LEU A 391 10.70 -41.90 24.72
N ASN A 392 11.80 -41.49 24.09
CA ASN A 392 12.33 -42.18 22.91
C ASN A 392 12.65 -43.65 23.21
N ARG A 393 13.26 -43.97 24.36
CA ARG A 393 13.53 -45.38 24.72
C ARG A 393 12.26 -46.19 25.00
N ARG A 394 11.23 -45.55 25.55
CA ARG A 394 9.97 -46.21 25.92
C ARG A 394 9.16 -46.69 24.70
N TYR A 395 9.10 -45.89 23.65
CA TYR A 395 8.26 -46.20 22.49
C TYR A 395 9.06 -46.81 21.34
N SER A 396 8.56 -47.88 20.72
CA SER A 396 9.24 -48.50 19.59
C SER A 396 9.19 -47.64 18.33
N SER A 397 8.08 -46.93 18.09
CA SER A 397 7.91 -45.95 17.02
C SER A 397 7.35 -44.62 17.53
N ILE A 398 7.69 -43.52 16.83
CA ILE A 398 7.14 -42.18 17.04
C ILE A 398 6.82 -41.57 15.67
N GLU A 399 5.60 -41.09 15.53
CA GLU A 399 5.12 -40.38 14.34
C GLU A 399 4.53 -39.05 14.79
N VAL A 400 4.97 -37.96 14.15
CA VAL A 400 4.42 -36.63 14.37
C VAL A 400 4.03 -36.00 13.03
N ALA A 401 2.76 -35.62 12.92
CA ALA A 401 2.25 -34.81 11.83
C ALA A 401 1.94 -33.38 12.31
N VAL A 402 2.22 -32.42 11.43
CA VAL A 402 1.99 -30.99 11.63
C VAL A 402 0.93 -30.53 10.64
N GLU A 403 -0.17 -30.02 11.15
CA GLU A 403 -1.27 -29.46 10.37
C GLU A 403 -1.44 -27.97 10.72
N ASP A 404 -1.87 -27.17 9.75
CA ASP A 404 -2.15 -25.74 9.92
C ASP A 404 -1.03 -24.92 10.57
N LEU A 405 0.20 -25.03 10.04
CA LEU A 405 1.33 -24.25 10.53
C LEU A 405 1.12 -22.74 10.35
N ARG A 406 0.87 -22.05 11.46
CA ARG A 406 0.72 -20.60 11.55
C ARG A 406 1.96 -19.97 12.17
N ILE A 407 2.69 -19.19 11.39
CA ILE A 407 3.86 -18.45 11.85
C ILE A 407 3.51 -16.97 12.04
N ARG A 408 3.77 -16.45 13.24
CA ARG A 408 3.72 -15.02 13.57
C ARG A 408 5.12 -14.56 13.96
N GLN A 409 5.63 -13.52 13.31
CA GLN A 409 6.99 -13.01 13.54
C GLN A 409 6.97 -11.55 13.97
N ARG A 410 7.87 -11.19 14.88
CA ARG A 410 8.21 -9.81 15.25
C ARG A 410 9.72 -9.70 15.46
N SER A 411 10.42 -9.05 14.54
CA SER A 411 11.88 -8.84 14.61
C SER A 411 12.66 -10.17 14.78
N ASP A 412 13.28 -10.35 15.94
CA ASP A 412 14.11 -11.47 16.37
C ASP A 412 13.34 -12.56 17.11
N ARG A 413 12.02 -12.41 17.25
CA ARG A 413 11.12 -13.39 17.88
C ARG A 413 10.06 -13.87 16.91
N ALA A 414 9.65 -15.12 17.09
CA ALA A 414 8.54 -15.70 16.35
C ALA A 414 7.76 -16.69 17.19
N THR A 415 6.57 -17.02 16.72
CA THR A 415 5.73 -18.07 17.26
C THR A 415 5.23 -18.92 16.11
N ALA A 416 5.50 -20.23 16.18
CA ALA A 416 4.92 -21.23 15.29
C ALA A 416 3.84 -21.98 16.06
N THR A 417 2.60 -21.91 15.58
CA THR A 417 1.46 -22.62 16.17
C THR A 417 0.87 -23.56 15.14
N PHE A 418 0.60 -24.80 15.53
CA PHE A 418 0.09 -25.82 14.63
C PHE A 418 -0.70 -26.87 15.40
N LEU A 419 -1.58 -27.59 14.70
CA LEU A 419 -2.20 -28.80 15.21
C LEU A 419 -1.19 -29.94 15.08
N GLN A 420 -0.87 -30.59 16.19
CA GLN A 420 0.04 -31.72 16.24
C GLN A 420 -0.76 -33.01 16.41
N ARG A 421 -0.60 -33.95 15.48
CA ARG A 421 -1.03 -35.35 15.68
C ARG A 421 0.18 -36.18 16.04
N TYR A 422 0.16 -36.74 17.24
CA TYR A 422 1.21 -37.58 17.76
C TYR A 422 0.72 -39.02 17.88
N ARG A 423 1.53 -39.96 17.41
CA ARG A 423 1.33 -41.39 17.58
C ARG A 423 2.64 -42.05 18.00
N SER A 424 2.55 -42.95 18.95
CA SER A 424 3.65 -43.86 19.30
C SER A 424 3.11 -45.26 19.58
N SER A 425 3.98 -46.21 19.88
CA SER A 425 3.58 -47.57 20.25
C SER A 425 2.73 -47.56 21.52
N GLY A 426 1.40 -47.64 21.37
CA GLY A 426 0.42 -47.67 22.46
C GLY A 426 -0.11 -46.31 22.93
N TYR A 427 0.19 -45.20 22.26
CA TYR A 427 -0.35 -43.88 22.63
C TYR A 427 -0.64 -43.01 21.41
N ARG A 428 -1.71 -42.22 21.48
CA ARG A 428 -2.11 -41.23 20.48
C ARG A 428 -2.61 -39.98 21.17
N SER A 429 -2.32 -38.83 20.58
CA SER A 429 -2.87 -37.56 21.06
C SER A 429 -2.95 -36.54 19.94
N VAL A 430 -3.95 -35.67 20.00
CA VAL A 430 -4.09 -34.52 19.10
C VAL A 430 -4.16 -33.25 19.96
N GLY A 431 -3.39 -32.24 19.60
CA GLY A 431 -3.40 -30.99 20.36
C GLY A 431 -2.70 -29.84 19.66
N VAL A 432 -2.96 -28.63 20.12
CA VAL A 432 -2.32 -27.43 19.61
C VAL A 432 -0.94 -27.29 20.23
N LYS A 433 0.07 -27.24 19.37
CA LYS A 433 1.46 -26.99 19.75
C LYS A 433 1.80 -25.54 19.46
N THR A 434 2.50 -24.90 20.39
CA THR A 434 3.08 -23.57 20.20
C THR A 434 4.56 -23.60 20.52
N LEU A 435 5.39 -23.31 19.52
CA LEU A 435 6.83 -23.11 19.66
C LEU A 435 7.12 -21.61 19.69
N TYR A 436 7.77 -21.16 20.76
CA TYR A 436 8.28 -19.80 20.84
C TYR A 436 9.75 -19.81 20.42
N LEU A 437 10.04 -19.02 19.39
CA LEU A 437 11.32 -19.02 18.71
C LEU A 437 12.01 -17.67 18.88
N LYS A 438 13.33 -17.72 18.93
CA LYS A 438 14.18 -16.54 18.88
C LYS A 438 15.35 -16.76 17.92
N ARG A 439 15.86 -15.67 17.36
CA ARG A 439 17.03 -15.71 16.49
C ARG A 439 18.31 -15.63 17.32
N ILE A 440 19.24 -16.54 17.06
CA ILE A 440 20.57 -16.58 17.68
C ILE A 440 21.59 -16.84 16.56
N GLY A 441 22.56 -15.93 16.39
CA GLY A 441 23.61 -16.07 15.37
C GLY A 441 23.06 -16.28 13.96
N GLY A 442 21.99 -15.55 13.60
CA GLY A 442 21.33 -15.68 12.28
C GLY A 442 20.34 -16.84 12.16
N THR A 443 20.35 -17.82 13.07
CA THR A 443 19.47 -19.01 13.01
C THR A 443 18.30 -18.92 13.98
N TRP A 444 17.15 -19.50 13.62
CA TRP A 444 16.02 -19.65 14.53
C TRP A 444 16.22 -20.84 15.47
N LYS A 445 15.85 -20.66 16.74
CA LYS A 445 15.90 -21.70 17.78
C LYS A 445 14.66 -21.64 18.66
N ILE A 446 14.21 -22.80 19.13
CA ILE A 446 13.10 -22.94 20.07
C ILE A 446 13.61 -22.61 21.48
N HIS A 447 13.02 -21.61 22.14
CA HIS A 447 13.39 -21.25 23.52
C HIS A 447 12.28 -21.57 24.54
N ARG A 448 11.07 -21.90 24.07
CA ARG A 448 9.95 -22.37 24.90
C ARG A 448 8.96 -23.16 24.07
N GLU A 449 8.37 -24.19 24.66
CA GLU A 449 7.25 -24.93 24.09
C GLU A 449 6.01 -24.85 24.99
N LYS A 450 4.84 -24.82 24.36
CA LYS A 450 3.55 -25.07 25.01
C LYS A 450 2.76 -26.07 24.18
N TRP A 451 1.96 -26.88 24.86
CA TRP A 451 1.05 -27.83 24.23
C TRP A 451 -0.23 -27.87 25.04
N TYR A 452 -1.35 -27.92 24.34
CA TYR A 452 -2.67 -28.09 24.92
C TYR A 452 -3.41 -29.16 24.13
N GLU A 453 -4.00 -30.13 24.84
CA GLU A 453 -4.83 -31.15 24.23
C GLU A 453 -6.10 -30.51 23.65
N THR A 454 -6.47 -30.92 22.45
CA THR A 454 -7.80 -30.61 21.90
C THR A 454 -8.69 -31.81 22.17
N ARG A 455 -9.77 -31.62 22.93
CA ARG A 455 -10.82 -32.65 23.01
C ARG A 455 -11.41 -32.80 21.60
N GLN A 456 -11.34 -34.02 21.06
CA GLN A 456 -12.10 -34.38 19.86
C GLN A 456 -13.57 -34.51 20.21
#